data_AF-A0A934BG22-F1
#
_entry.id   AF-A0A934BG22-F1
#
_cell.length_a   1.000
_cell.length_b   1.000
_cell.length_c   1.000
_cell.angle_alpha   90.00
_cell.angle_beta   90.00
_cell.angle_gamma   90.00
#
_symmetry.space_group_name_H-M   'P 1'
#
loop_
_entity.id
_entity.type
_entity.pdbx_description
1 polymer ?
#
loop_
_entity_poly.entity_id
_entity_poly.type
_entity_poly.pdbx_seq_one_letter_code
_entity_poly.pdbx_strand_id
1 'polypeptide(L)'
;MNSDLTFITNEENKNLSERFSVLIKDTRFFDVLVGYSYTSGFHALYKALEKTERIRILIRISTNKQTYDLLEQARKSNQQAIDFSNI
;
A
#
# COMPACT_ATOMS: atom_id res chain seq x y z
N MET A 1 -15.98 -22.57 1.20
CA MET A 1 -14.68 -22.41 1.90
C MET A 1 -14.92 -21.59 3.15
N ASN A 2 -14.48 -22.07 4.32
CA ASN A 2 -14.62 -21.34 5.58
C ASN A 2 -13.46 -20.35 5.70
N SER A 3 -13.69 -19.07 5.38
CA SER A 3 -12.69 -18.02 5.55
C SER A 3 -12.72 -17.54 6.99
N ASP A 4 -11.93 -18.19 7.84
CA ASP A 4 -11.66 -17.67 9.18
C ASP A 4 -11.04 -16.26 9.04
N LEU A 5 -11.71 -15.25 9.62
CA LEU A 5 -11.31 -13.84 9.58
C LEU A 5 -10.57 -13.43 10.84
N THR A 6 -10.40 -14.33 11.80
CA THR A 6 -9.94 -14.01 13.17
C THR A 6 -8.41 -13.89 13.23
N PHE A 7 -7.70 -14.74 12.47
CA PHE A 7 -6.24 -14.71 12.42
C PHE A 7 -5.72 -15.04 11.01
N ILE A 8 -4.78 -14.23 10.55
CA ILE A 8 -4.12 -14.41 9.26
C ILE A 8 -2.62 -14.40 9.53
N THR A 9 -1.97 -15.52 9.25
CA THR A 9 -0.53 -15.71 9.33
C THR A 9 -0.09 -16.56 8.14
N ASN A 10 1.22 -16.68 7.95
CA ASN A 10 1.78 -17.61 6.99
C ASN A 10 1.73 -19.03 7.56
N GLU A 11 1.06 -19.93 6.85
CA GLU A 11 1.06 -21.38 7.11
C GLU A 11 1.38 -22.12 5.81
N GLU A 12 1.69 -23.41 5.91
CA GLU A 12 1.83 -24.27 4.74
C GLU A 12 0.53 -24.19 3.89
N ASN A 13 0.66 -23.81 2.63
CA ASN A 13 -0.45 -23.59 1.69
C ASN A 13 -1.44 -22.46 2.06
N LYS A 14 -1.12 -21.58 3.02
CA LYS A 14 -1.90 -20.37 3.31
C LYS A 14 -0.98 -19.17 3.44
N ASN A 15 -0.93 -18.34 2.40
CA ASN A 15 -0.11 -17.14 2.39
C ASN A 15 -0.89 -15.94 2.96
N LEU A 16 -0.27 -15.20 3.89
CA LEU A 16 -0.84 -13.97 4.46
C LEU A 16 -1.14 -12.94 3.38
N SER A 17 -0.22 -12.73 2.43
CA SER A 17 -0.37 -11.75 1.35
C SER A 17 -1.55 -12.07 0.44
N GLU A 18 -1.76 -13.34 0.10
CA GLU A 18 -2.88 -13.77 -0.74
C GLU A 18 -4.22 -13.56 -0.03
N ARG A 19 -4.33 -14.03 1.22
CA ARG A 19 -5.55 -13.84 2.02
C ARG A 19 -5.85 -12.36 2.23
N PHE A 20 -4.83 -11.56 2.55
CA PHE A 20 -4.99 -10.13 2.74
C PHE A 20 -5.41 -9.42 1.44
N SER A 21 -4.84 -9.81 0.29
CA SER A 21 -5.22 -9.29 -1.02
C SER A 21 -6.69 -9.53 -1.34
N VAL A 22 -7.21 -10.73 -1.03
CA VAL A 22 -8.64 -11.07 -1.22
C VAL A 22 -9.55 -10.20 -0.34
N LEU A 23 -9.13 -9.88 0.88
CA LEU A 23 -9.91 -9.06 1.80
C LEU A 23 -9.98 -7.59 1.38
N ILE A 24 -8.90 -7.05 0.83
CA ILE A 24 -8.81 -5.62 0.52
C ILE A 24 -9.26 -5.26 -0.90
N LYS A 25 -9.39 -6.24 -1.81
CA LYS A 25 -9.61 -6.01 -3.26
C LYS A 25 -10.81 -5.11 -3.63
N ASP A 26 -11.87 -5.16 -2.82
CA ASP A 26 -13.12 -4.41 -3.06
C ASP A 26 -13.24 -3.20 -2.11
N THR A 27 -12.14 -2.78 -1.49
CA THR A 27 -12.12 -1.71 -0.51
C THR A 27 -12.20 -0.34 -1.19
N ARG A 28 -13.22 0.44 -0.83
CA ARG A 28 -13.37 1.83 -1.27
C ARG A 28 -12.36 2.78 -0.59
N PHE A 29 -12.20 2.63 0.72
CA PHE A 29 -11.26 3.43 1.52
C PHE A 29 -10.35 2.52 2.33
N PHE A 30 -9.05 2.56 2.02
CA PHE A 30 -8.04 1.75 2.71
C PHE A 30 -7.30 2.60 3.73
N ASP A 31 -7.71 2.49 4.99
CA ASP A 31 -7.09 3.18 6.12
C ASP A 31 -6.38 2.15 7.00
N VAL A 32 -5.05 2.27 7.14
CA VAL A 32 -4.26 1.29 7.90
C VAL A 32 -3.29 1.97 8.87
N LEU A 33 -3.16 1.39 10.07
CA LEU A 33 -2.14 1.72 11.05
C LEU A 33 -1.10 0.58 11.08
N VAL A 34 0.15 0.91 10.81
CA VAL A 34 1.24 -0.07 10.80
C VAL A 34 2.40 0.39 11.69
N GLY A 35 3.07 -0.56 12.33
CA GLY A 35 4.27 -0.28 13.11
C GLY A 35 5.44 0.10 12.21
N TYR A 36 5.67 -0.69 11.16
CA TYR A 36 6.73 -0.51 10.17
C TYR A 36 6.19 -0.82 8.76
N SER A 37 6.73 -0.18 7.73
CA SER A 37 6.37 -0.43 6.33
C SER A 37 7.58 -0.49 5.39
N TYR A 38 7.53 -1.41 4.43
CA TYR A 38 8.52 -1.56 3.34
C TYR A 38 7.81 -1.47 1.99
N THR A 39 8.50 -0.91 0.98
CA THR A 39 8.00 -0.86 -0.40
C THR A 39 7.61 -2.23 -0.95
N SER A 40 8.33 -3.29 -0.57
CA SER A 40 8.04 -4.67 -1.01
C SER A 40 6.65 -5.15 -0.58
N GLY A 41 6.22 -4.79 0.64
CA GLY A 41 4.87 -5.13 1.12
C GLY A 41 3.78 -4.39 0.34
N PHE A 42 4.01 -3.11 0.02
CA PHE A 42 3.09 -2.36 -0.83
C PHE A 42 3.05 -2.94 -2.25
N HIS A 43 4.19 -3.34 -2.81
CA HIS A 43 4.26 -4.00 -4.13
C HIS A 43 3.54 -5.35 -4.16
N ALA A 44 3.46 -6.07 -3.05
CA ALA A 44 2.67 -7.30 -2.99
C ALA A 44 1.15 -7.03 -3.05
N LEU A 45 0.71 -5.83 -2.63
CA LEU A 45 -0.70 -5.49 -2.44
C LEU A 45 -1.25 -4.50 -3.47
N TYR A 46 -0.40 -3.79 -4.21
CA TYR A 46 -0.85 -2.63 -5.02
C TYR A 46 -1.96 -3.00 -6.00
N LYS A 47 -1.90 -4.18 -6.63
CA LYS A 47 -2.93 -4.65 -7.58
C LYS A 47 -4.32 -4.72 -6.95
N ALA A 48 -4.40 -5.15 -5.69
CA ALA A 48 -5.67 -5.22 -4.97
C ALA A 48 -6.18 -3.82 -4.57
N LEU A 49 -5.30 -2.82 -4.54
CA LEU A 49 -5.62 -1.44 -4.16
C LEU A 49 -5.84 -0.51 -5.38
N GLU A 50 -5.70 -1.00 -6.62
CA GLU A 50 -5.84 -0.18 -7.83
C GLU A 50 -7.21 0.51 -7.95
N LYS A 51 -8.26 -0.14 -7.47
CA LYS A 51 -9.64 0.38 -7.50
C LYS A 51 -10.02 1.18 -6.24
N THR A 52 -9.12 1.28 -5.27
CA THR A 52 -9.39 1.97 -4.01
C THR A 52 -9.36 3.48 -4.23
N GLU A 53 -10.44 4.17 -3.86
CA GLU A 53 -10.58 5.62 -4.07
C GLU A 53 -9.61 6.43 -3.22
N ARG A 54 -9.32 5.95 -1.99
CA ARG A 54 -8.37 6.63 -1.10
C ARG A 54 -7.62 5.64 -0.23
N ILE A 55 -6.30 5.84 -0.18
CA ILE A 55 -5.37 5.07 0.65
C ILE A 55 -4.77 6.02 1.69
N ARG A 56 -4.90 5.73 2.98
CA ARG A 56 -4.19 6.43 4.06
C ARG A 56 -3.46 5.42 4.92
N ILE A 57 -2.15 5.63 5.07
CA ILE A 57 -1.27 4.77 5.83
C ILE A 57 -0.65 5.61 6.94
N LEU A 58 -0.95 5.25 8.20
CA LEU A 58 -0.30 5.83 9.37
C LEU A 58 0.81 4.88 9.85
N ILE A 59 2.05 5.36 9.89
CA ILE A 59 3.22 4.57 10.26
C ILE A 59 3.70 5.06 11.64
N ARG A 60 3.69 4.18 12.65
CA ARG A 60 3.97 4.56 14.04
C ARG A 60 5.46 4.75 14.33
N ILE A 61 6.32 3.84 13.86
CA ILE A 61 7.73 3.83 14.25
C ILE A 61 8.58 4.42 13.13
N SER A 62 8.65 3.71 12.00
CA SER A 62 9.49 4.13 10.88
C SER A 62 9.10 3.43 9.59
N THR A 63 9.56 4.00 8.48
CA THR A 63 9.54 3.40 7.16
C THR A 63 10.98 3.20 6.69
N ASN A 64 11.22 2.29 5.76
CA ASN A 64 12.55 2.15 5.18
C ASN A 64 12.94 3.43 4.40
N LYS A 65 14.21 3.84 4.47
CA LYS A 65 14.76 4.98 3.69
C LYS A 65 14.41 4.89 2.20
N GLN A 66 14.50 3.70 1.60
CA GLN A 66 14.13 3.51 0.21
C GLN A 66 12.65 3.81 -0.05
N THR A 67 11.75 3.39 0.85
CA THR A 67 10.32 3.73 0.78
C THR A 67 10.11 5.23 0.85
N TYR A 68 10.82 5.91 1.75
CA TYR A 68 10.75 7.36 1.92
C TYR A 68 11.26 8.10 0.67
N ASP A 69 12.43 7.71 0.15
CA ASP A 69 13.05 8.34 -1.02
C ASP A 69 12.16 8.20 -2.27
N LEU A 70 11.54 7.03 -2.46
CA LEU A 70 10.58 6.79 -3.55
C LEU A 70 9.32 7.65 -3.40
N LEU A 71 8.80 7.78 -2.19
CA LEU A 71 7.62 8.62 -1.93
C LEU A 71 7.92 10.11 -2.20
N GLU A 72 9.09 10.58 -1.79
CA GLU A 72 9.53 11.95 -2.03
C GLU A 72 9.77 12.22 -3.52
N GLN A 73 10.32 11.26 -4.27
CA GLN A 73 10.44 11.36 -5.72
C GLN A 73 9.06 11.44 -6.40
N ALA A 74 8.10 10.59 -6.00
CA ALA A 74 6.74 10.61 -6.53
C ALA A 74 6.00 11.94 -6.24
N ARG A 75 6.25 12.54 -5.07
CA ARG A 75 5.73 13.87 -4.73
C ARG A 75 6.30 14.94 -5.65
N LYS A 76 7.61 14.91 -5.90
CA LYS A 76 8.29 15.85 -6.80
C LYS A 76 7.86 15.68 -8.25
N SER A 77 7.63 14.46 -8.72
CA SER A 77 7.14 14.21 -10.09
C SER A 77 5.71 14.73 -10.31
N ASN A 78 4.84 14.62 -9.31
CA ASN A 78 3.49 15.19 -9.37
C ASN A 78 3.46 16.73 -9.33
N GLN A 79 4.57 17.38 -8.97
CA GLN A 79 4.73 18.85 -9.03
C GLN A 79 5.32 19.35 -10.35
N GLN A 80 5.74 18.45 -11.26
CA GLN A 80 6.18 18.81 -12.61
C GLN A 80 5.01 18.90 -13.59
N ALA A 81 3.98 19.70 -13.27
CA ALA A 81 3.26 20.39 -14.32
C ALA A 81 4.15 21.56 -14.75
N ILE A 82 5.03 21.33 -15.72
CA ILE A 82 5.83 22.41 -16.31
C ILE A 82 4.85 23.30 -17.07
N ASP A 83 4.54 24.45 -16.49
CA ASP A 83 3.79 25.49 -17.18
C ASP A 83 4.70 26.16 -18.22
N PHE A 84 4.45 25.86 -19.48
CA PHE A 84 5.12 26.50 -20.62
C PHE A 84 4.46 27.83 -21.02
N SER A 85 3.69 28.48 -20.14
CA SER A 85 2.96 29.71 -20.46
C SER A 85 3.81 30.96 -20.79
N ASN A 86 5.14 30.84 -20.94
CA ASN A 86 6.01 31.93 -21.40
C ASN A 86 7.10 31.47 -22.38
N ILE A 87 6.72 30.86 -23.50
CA ILE A 87 7.51 30.88 -24.74
C ILE A 87 6.64 31.48 -25.85
#